data_AF-A0A9D2BQE4-F1
#
_entry.id   AF-A0A9D2BQE4-F1
#
_cell.length_a   1.000
_cell.length_b   1.000
_cell.length_c   1.000
_cell.angle_alpha   90.00
_cell.angle_beta   90.00
_cell.angle_gamma   90.00
#
_symmetry.space_group_name_H-M   'P 1'
#
loop_
_entity.id
_entity.type
_entity.pdbx_description
1 polymer ?
#
loop_
_entity_poly.entity_id
_entity_poly.type
_entity_poly.pdbx_seq_one_letter_code
_entity_poly.pdbx_strand_id
1 'polypeptide(L)'
;MEEKEVSLATRSFRRVRKKKPMYKNGIYRETDKMSDLICENYPMVLVMSRFGIALGFGEENIGEVCRRNGVDAYTFLTVVNFLAEDVNLPVEPVSERLSIENLIRYLHNAHDYFLNFRLPHIRRKLVDAISGCPEDVVFVITKFFDDYAEEVNKHMAYEERAVFPYVRNLLAGQKDSKYNISIFRKRHDQIEMKITELKNILIKYYPGKGSNLLNSVLFDIFATEEDLASHTRVEDYLFVPAILALEKRL
;
A
#
# COMPACT_ATOMS: atom_id res chain seq x y z
N MET A 1 -46.48 -28.10 -25.22
CA MET A 1 -45.33 -28.89 -24.77
C MET A 1 -44.44 -29.08 -26.00
N GLU A 2 -43.51 -28.16 -26.19
CA GLU A 2 -42.47 -28.22 -27.23
C GLU A 2 -41.22 -27.62 -26.59
N GLU A 3 -40.32 -28.51 -26.17
CA GLU A 3 -38.99 -28.16 -25.70
C GLU A 3 -38.15 -27.74 -26.90
N LYS A 4 -37.70 -26.48 -26.91
CA LYS A 4 -36.60 -26.05 -27.78
C LYS A 4 -35.31 -26.11 -26.98
N GLU A 5 -34.56 -27.20 -27.17
CA GLU A 5 -33.14 -27.26 -26.85
C GLU A 5 -32.40 -26.17 -27.64
N VAL A 6 -31.82 -25.20 -26.94
CA VAL A 6 -30.83 -24.29 -27.50
C VAL A 6 -29.46 -24.75 -27.04
N SER A 7 -28.79 -25.50 -27.92
CA SER A 7 -27.37 -25.84 -27.83
C SER A 7 -26.53 -24.56 -27.82
N LEU A 8 -25.87 -24.28 -26.70
CA LEU A 8 -24.84 -23.24 -26.58
C LEU A 8 -23.48 -23.90 -26.74
N ALA A 9 -23.04 -23.95 -28.00
CA ALA A 9 -21.69 -24.30 -28.38
C ALA A 9 -20.65 -23.44 -27.61
N THR A 10 -19.68 -24.12 -27.04
CA THR A 10 -18.48 -23.62 -26.38
C THR A 10 -17.71 -22.62 -27.26
N ARG A 11 -17.98 -21.33 -27.07
CA ARG A 11 -17.08 -20.27 -27.53
C ARG A 11 -15.98 -20.11 -26.49
N SER A 12 -14.83 -20.73 -26.80
CA SER A 12 -13.55 -20.43 -26.16
C SER A 12 -13.35 -18.91 -26.09
N PHE A 13 -13.43 -18.36 -24.89
CA PHE A 13 -13.01 -16.99 -24.62
C PHE A 13 -11.51 -16.92 -24.90
N ARG A 14 -11.15 -16.49 -26.11
CA ARG A 14 -9.80 -16.00 -26.39
C ARG A 14 -9.50 -14.92 -25.36
N ARG A 15 -8.65 -15.25 -24.39
CA ARG A 15 -8.03 -14.30 -23.46
C ARG A 15 -7.47 -13.16 -24.31
N VAL A 16 -8.17 -12.04 -24.34
CA VAL A 16 -7.60 -10.77 -24.81
C VAL A 16 -6.43 -10.51 -23.87
N ARG A 17 -5.21 -10.71 -24.37
CA ARG A 17 -4.00 -10.25 -23.68
C ARG A 17 -4.18 -8.75 -23.50
N LYS A 18 -4.56 -8.31 -22.30
CA LYS A 18 -4.44 -6.91 -21.89
C LYS A 18 -2.97 -6.55 -22.11
N LYS A 19 -2.67 -5.75 -23.14
CA LYS A 19 -1.41 -5.02 -23.17
C LYS A 19 -1.44 -4.12 -21.94
N LYS A 20 -0.69 -4.49 -20.89
CA LYS A 20 -0.41 -3.60 -19.76
C LYS A 20 0.20 -2.29 -20.33
N PRO A 21 -0.06 -1.12 -19.73
CA PRO A 21 0.54 0.13 -20.17
C PRO A 21 2.07 0.06 -20.08
N MET A 22 2.74 1.00 -20.74
CA MET A 22 4.18 1.06 -21.03
C MET A 22 5.10 1.07 -19.78
N TYR A 23 5.09 -0.01 -19.00
CA TYR A 23 6.13 -0.25 -18.01
C TYR A 23 7.32 -0.87 -18.72
N LYS A 24 8.55 -0.43 -18.41
CA LYS A 24 9.77 -1.13 -18.82
C LYS A 24 9.60 -2.63 -18.51
N ASN A 25 9.79 -3.46 -19.53
CA ASN A 25 9.86 -4.91 -19.35
C ASN A 25 11.22 -5.23 -18.70
N GLY A 26 11.32 -5.02 -17.38
CA GLY A 26 12.49 -5.41 -16.59
C GLY A 26 12.70 -4.57 -15.33
N ILE A 27 13.53 -5.14 -14.46
CA ILE A 27 13.93 -4.63 -13.14
C ILE A 27 14.67 -3.29 -13.27
N TYR A 28 14.25 -2.30 -12.47
CA TYR A 28 14.94 -1.02 -12.26
C TYR A 28 16.28 -1.22 -11.57
N ARG A 29 17.27 -0.42 -11.99
CA ARG A 29 18.66 -0.49 -11.52
C ARG A 29 19.12 0.90 -11.07
N GLU A 30 20.21 0.95 -10.29
CA GLU A 30 20.78 2.21 -9.82
C GLU A 30 21.12 3.19 -10.95
N THR A 31 21.47 2.69 -12.13
CA THR A 31 21.84 3.50 -13.31
C THR A 31 20.66 4.07 -14.07
N ASP A 32 19.43 3.61 -13.80
CA ASP A 32 18.23 4.16 -14.42
C ASP A 32 17.93 5.55 -13.84
N LYS A 33 17.34 6.44 -14.63
CA LYS A 33 16.96 7.78 -14.15
C LYS A 33 15.78 7.69 -13.18
N MET A 34 15.85 8.47 -12.10
CA MET A 34 14.74 8.55 -11.14
C MET A 34 13.47 9.15 -11.79
N SER A 35 13.63 10.06 -12.75
CA SER A 35 12.52 10.62 -13.52
C SER A 35 11.76 9.56 -14.30
N ASP A 36 12.49 8.63 -14.92
CA ASP A 36 11.92 7.62 -15.81
C ASP A 36 11.10 6.63 -14.99
N LEU A 37 11.60 6.21 -13.82
CA LEU A 37 10.87 5.39 -12.85
C LEU A 37 9.49 5.99 -12.50
N ILE A 38 9.45 7.29 -12.18
CA ILE A 38 8.19 7.96 -11.81
C ILE A 38 7.24 8.09 -13.01
N CYS A 39 7.77 8.50 -14.17
CA CYS A 39 6.97 8.71 -15.37
C CYS A 39 6.37 7.41 -15.90
N GLU A 40 7.10 6.30 -15.79
CA GLU A 40 6.63 4.97 -16.18
C GLU A 40 5.66 4.39 -15.14
N ASN A 41 5.87 4.67 -13.85
CA ASN A 41 5.05 4.13 -12.76
C ASN A 41 4.75 5.19 -11.69
N TYR A 42 3.70 5.99 -11.94
CA TYR A 42 3.33 7.14 -11.07
C TYR A 42 3.14 6.83 -9.57
N PRO A 43 2.68 5.63 -9.12
CA PRO A 43 2.66 5.30 -7.69
C PRO A 43 4.03 5.35 -7.00
N MET A 44 5.14 5.27 -7.76
CA MET A 44 6.50 5.38 -7.23
C MET A 44 6.78 6.72 -6.58
N VAL A 45 5.99 7.76 -6.86
CA VAL A 45 6.03 9.03 -6.13
C VAL A 45 5.83 8.82 -4.62
N LEU A 46 4.85 7.99 -4.23
CA LEU A 46 4.59 7.69 -2.82
C LEU A 46 5.70 6.83 -2.22
N VAL A 47 6.22 5.86 -2.98
CA VAL A 47 7.35 5.02 -2.54
C VAL A 47 8.57 5.90 -2.21
N MET A 48 8.93 6.82 -3.10
CA MET A 48 10.03 7.77 -2.88
C MET A 48 9.80 8.65 -1.66
N SER A 49 8.60 9.23 -1.54
CA SER A 49 8.26 10.08 -0.40
C SER A 49 8.40 9.33 0.93
N ARG A 50 8.03 8.05 0.97
CA ARG A 50 8.17 7.19 2.16
C ARG A 50 9.61 6.89 2.52
N PHE A 51 10.50 6.77 1.54
CA PHE A 51 11.94 6.71 1.81
C PHE A 51 12.56 8.05 2.24
N GLY A 52 11.78 9.15 2.24
CA GLY A 52 12.25 10.49 2.54
C GLY A 52 12.93 11.18 1.36
N ILE A 53 12.65 10.72 0.12
CA ILE A 53 13.20 11.30 -1.10
C ILE A 53 12.20 12.32 -1.65
N ALA A 54 12.57 13.60 -1.62
CA ALA A 54 11.78 14.67 -2.23
C ALA A 54 11.95 14.72 -3.76
N LEU A 55 10.95 15.28 -4.44
CA LEU A 55 11.05 15.64 -5.86
C LEU A 55 12.12 16.73 -6.08
N GLY A 56 12.61 16.86 -7.31
CA GLY A 56 13.66 17.84 -7.66
C GLY A 56 15.07 17.23 -7.71
N PHE A 57 15.20 16.02 -8.25
CA PHE A 57 16.48 15.31 -8.44
C PHE A 57 17.13 15.56 -9.82
N GLY A 58 16.52 16.39 -10.69
CA GLY A 58 17.07 16.70 -12.00
C GLY A 58 17.25 15.45 -12.85
N GLU A 59 18.45 15.28 -13.43
CA GLU A 59 18.82 14.15 -14.29
C GLU A 59 19.53 13.01 -13.54
N GLU A 60 19.58 13.07 -12.20
CA GLU A 60 20.26 12.07 -11.37
C GLU A 60 19.64 10.68 -11.54
N ASN A 61 20.50 9.66 -11.50
CA ASN A 61 20.06 8.26 -11.49
C ASN A 61 19.60 7.81 -10.08
N ILE A 62 18.91 6.68 -10.02
CA ILE A 62 18.33 6.16 -8.77
C ILE A 62 19.40 6.01 -7.68
N GLY A 63 20.58 5.50 -8.02
CA GLY A 63 21.67 5.31 -7.07
C GLY A 63 22.19 6.63 -6.48
N GLU A 64 22.36 7.67 -7.31
CA GLU A 64 22.76 9.02 -6.90
C GLU A 64 21.73 9.63 -5.95
N VAL A 65 20.46 9.57 -6.33
CA VAL A 65 19.37 10.10 -5.50
C VAL A 65 19.29 9.37 -4.17
N CYS A 66 19.42 8.04 -4.14
CA CYS A 66 19.42 7.27 -2.90
C CYS A 66 20.58 7.68 -1.98
N ARG A 67 21.81 7.73 -2.51
CA ARG A 67 23.00 8.15 -1.75
C ARG A 67 22.86 9.55 -1.17
N ARG A 68 22.37 10.51 -1.97
CA ARG A 68 22.15 11.90 -1.56
C ARG A 68 21.16 12.04 -0.40
N ASN A 69 20.19 11.13 -0.30
CA ASN A 69 19.15 11.14 0.74
C ASN A 69 19.42 10.17 1.90
N GLY A 70 20.60 9.53 1.95
CA GLY A 70 20.91 8.52 2.98
C GLY A 70 19.94 7.33 2.93
N VAL A 71 19.57 6.92 1.73
CA VAL A 71 18.74 5.73 1.46
C VAL A 71 19.63 4.63 0.91
N ASP A 72 19.50 3.43 1.46
CA ASP A 72 20.16 2.25 0.90
C ASP A 72 19.54 1.91 -0.45
N ALA A 73 20.32 2.06 -1.52
CA ALA A 73 19.84 1.90 -2.90
C ALA A 73 19.34 0.48 -3.18
N TYR A 74 19.96 -0.54 -2.56
CA TYR A 74 19.51 -1.93 -2.67
C TYR A 74 18.09 -2.09 -2.10
N THR A 75 17.86 -1.63 -0.88
CA THR A 75 16.55 -1.67 -0.21
C THR A 75 15.49 -0.90 -1.00
N PHE A 76 15.82 0.32 -1.47
CA PHE A 76 14.93 1.11 -2.31
C PHE A 76 14.52 0.35 -3.58
N LEU A 77 15.51 -0.18 -4.32
CA LEU A 77 15.25 -0.93 -5.55
C LEU A 77 14.53 -2.25 -5.29
N THR A 78 14.76 -2.92 -4.16
CA THR A 78 13.97 -4.11 -3.80
C THR A 78 12.50 -3.75 -3.64
N VAL A 79 12.17 -2.69 -2.90
CA VAL A 79 10.77 -2.25 -2.71
C VAL A 79 10.17 -1.79 -4.04
N VAL A 80 10.87 -0.96 -4.81
CA VAL A 80 10.42 -0.48 -6.12
C VAL A 80 10.11 -1.62 -7.06
N ASN A 81 11.03 -2.57 -7.23
CA ASN A 81 10.85 -3.69 -8.15
C ASN A 81 9.78 -4.67 -7.67
N PHE A 82 9.70 -4.91 -6.35
CA PHE A 82 8.67 -5.75 -5.75
C PHE A 82 7.24 -5.18 -5.93
N LEU A 83 7.10 -3.85 -5.96
CA LEU A 83 5.81 -3.19 -6.17
C LEU A 83 5.52 -2.92 -7.66
N ALA A 84 6.54 -2.70 -8.48
CA ALA A 84 6.40 -2.45 -9.91
C ALA A 84 6.09 -3.72 -10.70
N GLU A 85 6.69 -4.84 -10.32
CA GLU A 85 6.41 -6.13 -10.91
C GLU A 85 5.50 -6.94 -9.96
N ASP A 86 4.49 -7.61 -10.49
CA ASP A 86 3.74 -8.66 -9.77
C ASP A 86 4.60 -9.95 -9.66
N VAL A 87 5.92 -9.75 -9.54
CA VAL A 87 6.94 -10.78 -9.59
C VAL A 87 7.17 -11.23 -8.16
N ASN A 88 6.79 -12.48 -7.93
CA ASN A 88 7.29 -13.29 -6.83
C ASN A 88 8.81 -13.38 -6.99
N LEU A 89 9.55 -12.39 -6.48
CA LEU A 89 11.00 -12.41 -6.46
C LEU A 89 11.42 -13.74 -5.81
N PRO A 90 12.32 -14.51 -6.46
CA PRO A 90 12.76 -15.78 -5.92
C PRO A 90 13.45 -15.58 -4.57
N VAL A 91 13.12 -16.49 -3.65
CA VAL A 91 13.57 -16.59 -2.26
C VAL A 91 15.05 -17.00 -2.19
N GLU A 92 15.96 -16.20 -2.75
CA GLU A 92 17.29 -16.05 -2.13
C GLU A 92 17.12 -15.17 -0.87
N PRO A 93 18.04 -15.16 0.11
CA PRO A 93 17.80 -14.46 1.37
C PRO A 93 17.96 -12.94 1.18
N VAL A 94 17.01 -12.32 0.45
CA VAL A 94 16.79 -10.87 0.34
C VAL A 94 16.84 -10.23 1.73
N SER A 95 16.40 -10.97 2.76
CA SER A 95 16.43 -10.59 4.17
C SER A 95 17.77 -10.08 4.69
N GLU A 96 18.92 -10.60 4.24
CA GLU A 96 20.21 -10.28 4.88
C GLU A 96 20.83 -8.95 4.42
N ARG A 97 20.43 -8.47 3.23
CA ARG A 97 21.01 -7.26 2.62
C ARG A 97 20.10 -6.05 2.72
N LEU A 98 18.83 -6.25 3.10
CA LEU A 98 17.88 -5.17 3.33
C LEU A 98 18.24 -4.38 4.58
N SER A 99 18.21 -3.06 4.48
CA SER A 99 18.27 -2.17 5.63
C SER A 99 16.91 -2.14 6.31
N ILE A 100 16.83 -2.82 7.47
CA ILE A 100 15.63 -2.84 8.31
C ILE A 100 15.27 -1.41 8.77
N GLU A 101 16.25 -0.57 9.09
CA GLU A 101 16.02 0.84 9.43
C GLU A 101 15.36 1.62 8.29
N ASN A 102 15.75 1.37 7.05
CA ASN A 102 15.13 2.02 5.88
C ASN A 102 13.70 1.53 5.66
N LEU A 103 13.41 0.25 5.91
CA LEU A 103 12.04 -0.28 5.89
C LEU A 103 11.18 0.30 7.03
N ILE A 104 11.71 0.43 8.24
CA ILE A 104 11.00 1.12 9.35
C ILE A 104 10.68 2.55 8.96
N ARG A 105 11.64 3.30 8.41
CA ARG A 105 11.41 4.67 7.92
C ARG A 105 10.33 4.71 6.84
N TYR A 106 10.39 3.78 5.89
CA TYR A 106 9.38 3.65 4.83
C TYR A 106 7.97 3.44 5.38
N LEU A 107 7.79 2.47 6.27
CA LEU A 107 6.48 2.14 6.86
C LEU A 107 5.98 3.26 7.78
N HIS A 108 6.86 3.82 8.63
CA HIS A 108 6.52 4.96 9.49
C HIS A 108 6.01 6.17 8.68
N ASN A 109 6.71 6.54 7.61
CA ASN A 109 6.28 7.64 6.75
C ASN A 109 4.99 7.30 5.97
N ALA A 110 4.73 6.02 5.70
CA ALA A 110 3.43 5.60 5.16
C ALA A 110 2.31 5.82 6.18
N HIS A 111 2.54 5.48 7.45
CA HIS A 111 1.56 5.69 8.53
C HIS A 111 1.23 7.17 8.70
N ASP A 112 2.24 8.04 8.75
CA ASP A 112 2.04 9.49 8.81
C ASP A 112 1.19 9.99 7.63
N TYR A 113 1.53 9.57 6.41
CA TYR A 113 0.76 9.92 5.22
C TYR A 113 -0.70 9.46 5.30
N PHE A 114 -0.97 8.23 5.72
CA PHE A 114 -2.34 7.71 5.80
C PHE A 114 -3.16 8.44 6.87
N LEU A 115 -2.61 8.54 8.09
CA LEU A 115 -3.33 9.03 9.26
C LEU A 115 -3.45 10.56 9.29
N ASN A 116 -2.39 11.28 8.91
CA ASN A 116 -2.34 12.73 9.07
C ASN A 116 -2.67 13.49 7.79
N PHE A 117 -2.67 12.83 6.62
CA PHE A 117 -2.99 13.47 5.35
C PHE A 117 -4.13 12.80 4.59
N ARG A 118 -3.98 11.52 4.21
CA ARG A 118 -4.84 10.86 3.23
C ARG A 118 -6.27 10.66 3.75
N LEU A 119 -6.44 10.01 4.90
CA LEU A 119 -7.76 9.74 5.47
C LEU A 119 -8.49 11.04 5.88
N PRO A 120 -7.85 12.02 6.55
CA PRO A 120 -8.49 13.30 6.82
C PRO A 120 -8.90 14.08 5.56
N HIS A 121 -8.12 13.97 4.48
CA HIS A 121 -8.46 14.59 3.20
C HIS A 121 -9.68 13.94 2.55
N ILE A 122 -9.74 12.61 2.50
CA ILE A 122 -10.89 11.87 1.99
C ILE A 122 -12.14 12.20 2.82
N ARG A 123 -12.01 12.23 4.15
CA ARG A 123 -13.12 12.55 5.05
C ARG A 123 -13.76 13.90 4.72
N ARG A 124 -12.95 14.95 4.54
CA ARG A 124 -13.45 16.29 4.19
C ARG A 124 -14.19 16.27 2.86
N LYS A 125 -13.59 15.68 1.82
CA LYS A 125 -14.21 15.56 0.49
C LYS A 125 -15.49 14.74 0.52
N LEU A 126 -15.54 13.68 1.34
CA LEU A 126 -16.72 12.83 1.51
C LEU A 126 -17.87 13.61 2.14
N VAL A 127 -17.63 14.36 3.21
CA VAL A 127 -18.63 15.21 3.86
C VAL A 127 -19.20 16.24 2.86
N ASP A 128 -18.33 16.88 2.09
CA ASP A 128 -18.75 17.82 1.04
C ASP A 128 -19.55 17.12 -0.06
N ALA A 129 -19.19 15.88 -0.43
CA ALA A 129 -19.88 15.11 -1.47
C ALA A 129 -21.32 14.71 -1.08
N ILE A 130 -21.55 14.44 0.21
CA ILE A 130 -22.82 13.93 0.72
C ILE A 130 -23.70 14.99 1.39
N SER A 131 -23.28 16.27 1.39
CA SER A 131 -23.95 17.34 2.14
C SER A 131 -25.42 17.59 1.73
N GLY A 132 -25.82 17.16 0.53
CA GLY A 132 -27.19 17.24 0.04
C GLY A 132 -28.04 15.99 0.27
N CYS A 133 -27.51 14.97 0.94
CA CYS A 133 -28.24 13.75 1.28
C CYS A 133 -29.12 13.92 2.53
N PRO A 134 -30.12 13.03 2.73
CA PRO A 134 -30.83 12.92 4.00
C PRO A 134 -29.88 12.73 5.19
N GLU A 135 -30.21 13.30 6.36
CA GLU A 135 -29.34 13.34 7.54
C GLU A 135 -28.93 11.93 8.03
N ASP A 136 -29.84 10.97 7.97
CA ASP A 136 -29.59 9.57 8.32
C ASP A 136 -28.56 8.92 7.39
N VAL A 137 -28.63 9.19 6.09
CA VAL A 137 -27.66 8.72 5.09
C VAL A 137 -26.29 9.35 5.33
N VAL A 138 -26.25 10.66 5.59
CA VAL A 138 -25.00 11.38 5.91
C VAL A 138 -24.34 10.79 7.16
N PHE A 139 -25.14 10.57 8.21
CA PHE A 139 -24.68 9.99 9.46
C PHE A 139 -24.09 8.60 9.25
N VAL A 140 -24.80 7.70 8.55
CA VAL A 140 -24.36 6.32 8.33
C VAL A 140 -23.05 6.29 7.53
N ILE A 141 -22.96 7.00 6.41
CA ILE A 141 -21.76 7.04 5.56
C ILE A 141 -20.57 7.59 6.33
N THR A 142 -20.76 8.69 7.06
CA THR A 142 -19.69 9.32 7.85
C THR A 142 -19.22 8.39 8.95
N LYS A 143 -20.14 7.74 9.66
CA LYS A 143 -19.82 6.77 10.71
C LYS A 143 -19.01 5.59 10.16
N PHE A 144 -19.41 5.03 9.02
CA PHE A 144 -18.65 3.94 8.39
C PHE A 144 -17.22 4.36 8.03
N PHE A 145 -17.05 5.56 7.49
CA PHE A 145 -15.70 6.08 7.19
C PHE A 145 -14.87 6.28 8.46
N ASP A 146 -15.46 6.88 9.50
CA ASP A 146 -14.78 7.16 10.77
C ASP A 146 -14.40 5.86 11.49
N ASP A 147 -15.29 4.87 11.50
CA ASP A 147 -15.01 3.54 12.06
C ASP A 147 -13.89 2.83 11.26
N TYR A 148 -13.82 3.00 9.94
CA TYR A 148 -12.72 2.49 9.12
C TYR A 148 -11.38 3.18 9.44
N ALA A 149 -11.36 4.51 9.47
CA ALA A 149 -10.14 5.28 9.75
C ALA A 149 -9.58 4.97 11.15
N GLU A 150 -10.46 4.75 12.12
CA GLU A 150 -10.07 4.36 13.48
C GLU A 150 -9.40 2.97 13.53
N GLU A 151 -9.84 2.01 12.72
CA GLU A 151 -9.17 0.70 12.65
C GLU A 151 -7.78 0.78 12.01
N VAL A 152 -7.65 1.58 10.94
CA VAL A 152 -6.33 1.86 10.34
C VAL A 152 -5.39 2.46 11.40
N ASN A 153 -5.90 3.43 12.17
CA ASN A 153 -5.15 4.06 13.26
C ASN A 153 -4.72 3.05 14.32
N LYS A 154 -5.63 2.21 14.83
CA LYS A 154 -5.30 1.20 15.86
C LYS A 154 -4.19 0.25 15.41
N HIS A 155 -4.23 -0.19 14.16
CA HIS A 155 -3.22 -1.09 13.60
C HIS A 155 -1.85 -0.41 13.49
N MET A 156 -1.78 0.74 12.83
CA MET A 156 -0.52 1.48 12.67
C MET A 156 0.03 1.93 14.04
N ALA A 157 -0.83 2.34 14.97
CA ALA A 157 -0.43 2.70 16.33
C ALA A 157 0.16 1.52 17.10
N TYR A 158 -0.32 0.29 16.88
CA TYR A 158 0.28 -0.90 17.47
C TYR A 158 1.68 -1.14 16.91
N GLU A 159 1.89 -0.96 15.61
CA GLU A 159 3.21 -1.10 15.01
C GLU A 159 4.21 -0.07 15.54
N GLU A 160 3.81 1.21 15.56
CA GLU A 160 4.63 2.30 16.08
C GLU A 160 5.03 2.13 17.54
N ARG A 161 4.11 1.61 18.38
CA ARG A 161 4.30 1.53 19.83
C ARG A 161 4.88 0.20 20.30
N ALA A 162 4.74 -0.87 19.52
CA ALA A 162 5.17 -2.21 19.91
C ALA A 162 6.15 -2.82 18.89
N VAL A 163 5.78 -2.90 17.61
CA VAL A 163 6.57 -3.61 16.60
C VAL A 163 7.89 -2.88 16.30
N PHE A 164 7.85 -1.60 15.95
CA PHE A 164 9.08 -0.87 15.61
C PHE A 164 10.05 -0.74 16.79
N PRO A 165 9.61 -0.45 18.04
CA PRO A 165 10.50 -0.51 19.19
C PRO A 165 11.12 -1.89 19.41
N TYR A 166 10.34 -2.97 19.27
CA TYR A 166 10.85 -4.34 19.35
C TYR A 166 11.95 -4.60 18.30
N VAL A 167 11.71 -4.22 17.04
CA VAL A 167 12.67 -4.44 15.96
C VAL A 167 13.95 -3.63 16.17
N ARG A 168 13.85 -2.38 16.65
CA ARG A 168 15.02 -1.57 17.00
C ARG A 168 15.83 -2.18 18.15
N ASN A 169 15.18 -2.75 19.17
CA ASN A 169 15.87 -3.46 20.25
C ASN A 169 16.58 -4.71 19.71
N LEU A 170 15.93 -5.45 18.81
CA LEU A 170 16.53 -6.62 18.17
C LEU A 170 17.78 -6.24 17.36
N LEU A 171 17.74 -5.14 16.61
CA LEU A 171 18.91 -4.58 15.90
C LEU A 171 20.05 -4.17 16.84
N ALA A 172 19.72 -3.73 18.06
CA ALA A 172 20.68 -3.46 19.13
C ALA A 172 21.17 -4.72 19.87
N GLY A 173 20.79 -5.92 19.41
CA GLY A 173 21.15 -7.20 20.03
C GLY A 173 20.35 -7.54 21.30
N GLN A 174 19.27 -6.80 21.59
CA GLN A 174 18.43 -7.00 22.76
C GLN A 174 17.17 -7.79 22.38
N LYS A 175 17.23 -9.11 22.59
CA LYS A 175 16.10 -10.01 22.30
C LYS A 175 15.08 -10.01 23.45
N ASP A 176 13.83 -9.70 23.15
CA ASP A 176 12.72 -9.90 24.08
C ASP A 176 12.30 -11.38 24.10
N SER A 177 12.17 -11.99 25.28
CA SER A 177 11.70 -13.37 25.44
C SER A 177 10.18 -13.51 25.35
N LYS A 178 9.44 -12.41 25.51
CA LYS A 178 7.97 -12.36 25.55
C LYS A 178 7.35 -11.92 24.22
N TYR A 179 8.15 -11.40 23.29
CA TYR A 179 7.68 -10.92 22.00
C TYR A 179 8.51 -11.45 20.83
N ASN A 180 7.84 -11.79 19.74
CA ASN A 180 8.47 -12.10 18.45
C ASN A 180 7.55 -11.65 17.30
N ILE A 181 8.12 -11.48 16.12
CA ILE A 181 7.42 -10.97 14.95
C ILE A 181 6.30 -11.90 14.46
N SER A 182 6.33 -13.19 14.83
CA SER A 182 5.22 -14.09 14.52
C SER A 182 3.94 -13.75 15.29
N ILE A 183 4.03 -12.99 16.39
CA ILE A 183 2.85 -12.42 17.10
C ILE A 183 2.16 -11.36 16.24
N PHE A 184 2.95 -10.47 15.61
CA PHE A 184 2.45 -9.49 14.65
C PHE A 184 1.75 -10.20 13.48
N ARG A 185 2.43 -11.16 12.84
CA ARG A 185 1.88 -11.90 11.68
C ARG A 185 0.55 -12.62 11.95
N LYS A 186 0.28 -13.02 13.19
CA LYS A 186 -1.01 -13.66 13.57
C LYS A 186 -2.15 -12.68 13.77
N ARG A 187 -1.84 -11.41 14.02
CA ARG A 187 -2.82 -10.32 14.25
C ARG A 187 -3.03 -9.46 13.01
N HIS A 188 -2.15 -9.61 12.04
CA HIS A 188 -2.25 -9.01 10.73
C HIS A 188 -3.41 -9.71 10.00
N ASP A 189 -4.61 -9.13 10.11
CA ASP A 189 -5.49 -8.79 8.98
C ASP A 189 -6.93 -8.49 9.44
N GLN A 190 -7.55 -7.40 8.91
CA GLN A 190 -9.00 -7.08 8.79
C GLN A 190 -9.24 -5.67 8.15
N ILE A 191 -8.21 -4.83 7.99
CA ILE A 191 -8.38 -3.42 7.57
C ILE A 191 -8.90 -3.30 6.13
N GLU A 192 -8.42 -4.16 5.23
CA GLU A 192 -8.79 -4.14 3.80
C GLU A 192 -10.28 -4.47 3.57
N MET A 193 -10.90 -5.26 4.45
CA MET A 193 -12.31 -5.63 4.31
C MET A 193 -13.25 -4.42 4.51
N LYS A 194 -12.95 -3.53 5.46
CA LYS A 194 -13.83 -2.41 5.82
C LYS A 194 -13.88 -1.32 4.74
N ILE A 195 -12.78 -1.05 4.04
CA ILE A 195 -12.78 -0.09 2.92
C ILE A 195 -13.60 -0.62 1.73
N THR A 196 -13.63 -1.94 1.52
CA THR A 196 -14.47 -2.58 0.50
C THR A 196 -15.95 -2.41 0.80
N GLU A 197 -16.36 -2.51 2.06
CA GLU A 197 -17.75 -2.25 2.47
C GLU A 197 -18.15 -0.80 2.22
N LEU A 198 -17.32 0.17 2.61
CA LEU A 198 -17.59 1.60 2.35
C LEU A 198 -17.75 1.89 0.85
N LYS A 199 -16.86 1.37 0.00
CA LYS A 199 -16.99 1.48 -1.46
C LYS A 199 -18.32 0.92 -1.94
N ASN A 200 -18.68 -0.28 -1.48
CA ASN A 200 -19.95 -0.91 -1.87
C ASN A 200 -21.16 -0.07 -1.43
N ILE A 201 -21.11 0.55 -0.25
CA ILE A 201 -22.16 1.44 0.24
C ILE A 201 -22.31 2.65 -0.69
N LEU A 202 -21.21 3.33 -0.99
CA LEU A 202 -21.20 4.52 -1.85
C LEU A 202 -21.62 4.20 -3.29
N ILE A 203 -21.23 3.04 -3.83
CA ILE A 203 -21.53 2.64 -5.21
C ILE A 203 -22.99 2.16 -5.36
N LYS A 204 -23.50 1.38 -4.39
CA LYS A 204 -24.78 0.67 -4.55
C LYS A 204 -25.96 1.41 -3.92
N TYR A 205 -25.73 2.16 -2.85
CA TYR A 205 -26.82 2.68 -2.01
C TYR A 205 -26.83 4.21 -1.90
N TYR A 206 -25.88 4.92 -2.52
CA TYR A 206 -25.90 6.38 -2.52
C TYR A 206 -27.14 6.93 -3.25
N PRO A 207 -28.00 7.71 -2.59
CA PRO A 207 -29.30 8.12 -3.13
C PRO A 207 -29.24 9.39 -3.99
N GLY A 208 -28.12 10.12 -3.95
CA GLY A 208 -27.98 11.39 -4.67
C GLY A 208 -27.71 11.20 -6.16
N LYS A 209 -27.94 12.26 -6.94
CA LYS A 209 -27.44 12.30 -8.33
C LYS A 209 -25.91 12.24 -8.30
N GLY A 210 -25.32 11.45 -9.18
CA GLY A 210 -23.86 11.36 -9.29
C GLY A 210 -23.23 12.75 -9.47
N SER A 211 -22.13 13.01 -8.76
CA SER A 211 -21.41 14.29 -8.81
C SER A 211 -19.92 14.04 -9.07
N ASN A 212 -19.25 15.01 -9.70
CA ASN A 212 -17.80 14.96 -9.88
C ASN A 212 -17.07 14.85 -8.54
N LEU A 213 -17.64 15.40 -7.47
CA LEU A 213 -17.09 15.34 -6.12
C LEU A 213 -17.16 13.92 -5.55
N LEU A 214 -18.31 13.23 -5.68
CA LEU A 214 -18.44 11.83 -5.27
C LEU A 214 -17.51 10.91 -6.10
N ASN A 215 -17.42 11.14 -7.41
CA ASN A 215 -16.49 10.40 -8.27
C ASN A 215 -15.05 10.59 -7.78
N SER A 216 -14.67 11.82 -7.44
CA SER A 216 -13.34 12.13 -6.91
C SER A 216 -13.06 11.45 -5.56
N VAL A 217 -14.05 11.38 -4.67
CA VAL A 217 -13.96 10.63 -3.40
C VAL A 217 -13.77 9.14 -3.67
N LEU A 218 -14.54 8.55 -4.59
CA LEU A 218 -14.41 7.14 -4.95
C LEU A 218 -13.01 6.84 -5.52
N PHE A 219 -12.50 7.66 -6.44
CA PHE A 219 -11.13 7.52 -6.94
C PHE A 219 -10.10 7.56 -5.80
N ASP A 220 -10.28 8.47 -4.84
CA ASP A 220 -9.36 8.53 -3.72
C ASP A 220 -9.41 7.28 -2.83
N ILE A 221 -10.60 6.73 -2.61
CA ILE A 221 -10.80 5.49 -1.84
C ILE A 221 -10.14 4.32 -2.57
N PHE A 222 -10.35 4.16 -3.89
CA PHE A 222 -9.68 3.12 -4.69
C PHE A 222 -8.16 3.22 -4.61
N ALA A 223 -7.60 4.42 -4.83
CA ALA A 223 -6.15 4.60 -4.75
C ALA A 223 -5.60 4.36 -3.33
N THR A 224 -6.35 4.68 -2.29
CA THR A 224 -5.94 4.43 -0.88
C THR A 224 -5.96 2.96 -0.55
N GLU A 225 -6.93 2.20 -1.06
CA GLU A 225 -6.97 0.75 -0.91
C GLU A 225 -5.80 0.07 -1.60
N GLU A 226 -5.50 0.42 -2.86
CA GLU A 226 -4.35 -0.13 -3.59
C GLU A 226 -3.01 0.18 -2.88
N ASP A 227 -2.92 1.37 -2.29
CA ASP A 227 -1.73 1.83 -1.58
C ASP A 227 -1.58 1.16 -0.20
N LEU A 228 -2.67 0.95 0.53
CA LEU A 228 -2.67 0.14 1.76
C LEU A 228 -2.30 -1.31 1.46
N ALA A 229 -2.87 -1.92 0.42
CA ALA A 229 -2.49 -3.27 0.02
C ALA A 229 -1.00 -3.37 -0.35
N SER A 230 -0.44 -2.32 -0.98
CA SER A 230 1.00 -2.25 -1.27
C SER A 230 1.85 -2.12 0.01
N HIS A 231 1.37 -1.38 1.01
CA HIS A 231 1.98 -1.29 2.34
C HIS A 231 1.96 -2.64 3.06
N THR A 232 0.79 -3.30 3.16
CA THR A 232 0.61 -4.67 3.66
C THR A 232 1.60 -5.65 3.01
N ARG A 233 1.75 -5.58 1.68
CA ARG A 233 2.69 -6.44 0.95
C ARG A 233 4.15 -6.19 1.34
N VAL A 234 4.57 -4.94 1.54
CA VAL A 234 5.95 -4.65 1.99
C VAL A 234 6.18 -5.22 3.39
N GLU A 235 5.19 -5.15 4.27
CA GLU A 235 5.27 -5.74 5.60
C GLU A 235 5.45 -7.26 5.55
N ASP A 236 4.54 -7.95 4.87
CA ASP A 236 4.47 -9.41 4.89
C ASP A 236 5.61 -10.10 4.15
N TYR A 237 6.06 -9.49 3.04
CA TYR A 237 6.99 -10.14 2.12
C TYR A 237 8.42 -9.61 2.23
N LEU A 238 8.64 -8.44 2.81
CA LEU A 238 9.98 -7.87 2.97
C LEU A 238 10.33 -7.65 4.44
N PHE A 239 9.51 -6.91 5.19
CA PHE A 239 9.83 -6.52 6.57
C PHE A 239 9.80 -7.70 7.54
N VAL A 240 8.70 -8.46 7.59
CA VAL A 240 8.55 -9.63 8.48
C VAL A 240 9.61 -10.69 8.18
N PRO A 241 9.89 -11.08 6.92
CA PRO A 241 10.97 -12.02 6.62
C PRO A 241 12.37 -11.51 7.03
N ALA A 242 12.65 -10.23 6.88
CA ALA A 242 13.91 -9.64 7.33
C ALA A 242 14.08 -9.76 8.85
N ILE A 243 13.02 -9.47 9.61
CA ILE A 243 13.05 -9.59 11.08
C ILE A 243 13.17 -11.07 11.51
N LEU A 244 12.45 -11.98 10.86
CA LEU A 244 12.57 -13.43 11.12
C LEU A 244 13.99 -13.95 10.91
N ALA A 245 14.70 -13.45 9.90
CA ALA A 245 16.10 -13.78 9.67
C ALA A 245 17.00 -13.21 10.79
N LEU A 246 16.74 -11.99 11.25
CA LEU A 246 17.45 -11.37 12.37
C LEU A 246 17.21 -12.12 13.70
N GLU A 247 15.97 -12.51 13.99
CA GLU A 247 15.59 -13.27 15.20
C GLU A 247 16.28 -14.64 15.30
N LYS A 248 16.59 -15.28 14.15
CA LYS A 248 17.28 -16.57 14.10
C LYS A 248 18.78 -16.48 14.35
N ARG A 249 19.37 -15.30 14.12
CA ARG A 249 20.81 -15.05 14.29
C ARG A 249 21.18 -14.66 15.73
N LEU A 250 20.20 -14.24 16.53
CA LEU A 250 20.32 -13.83 17.94
C LEU A 250 19.72 -14.89 18.87
#